data_AF-A0A0G4GPQ5-F1
#
_entry.id   AF-A0A0G4GPQ5-F1
#
_cell.length_a   1.000
_cell.length_b   1.000
_cell.length_c   1.000
_cell.angle_alpha   90.00
_cell.angle_beta   90.00
_cell.angle_gamma   90.00
#
_symmetry.space_group_name_H-M   'P 1'
#
loop_
_entity.id
_entity.type
_entity.pdbx_description
1 polymer ?
#
loop_
_entity_poly.entity_id
_entity_poly.type
_entity_poly.pdbx_seq_one_letter_code
_entity_poly.pdbx_strand_id
1 'polypeptide(L)'
;MEPLTRVNATSQLDRHVVALLESLDERRKDNAYDITKAMAQHGASDGSAASGDDLLLLNVGGSQSCVRRKHLTSIKGTVLAALFSGRWDGRLIRDADNRIFIDMESEAFEKVRNTLFEGGKAAVDLLMTEMANRNYRGLHDFWVRRLLSPIEKPSRKRIRTDEAPSVSAGGVDELRGFCKTVESFLKGYMAEKAKVDEEVQQQKHQYDGLIKEVTAVSAFLKPVSGDDPIRSVEVCGKVIMTADSTLTEMGNVALASRFQLWPAAVEDVSEEHIRRLVDYHRRKRHAAAVTDECLQGCVAVPLKMGNGPKQDFFNKTAAMYGVDLSVKYEESPLGVRYEIVTAGTGPKPQLDSHIQYDYIEWADSFDSETKAFHYQGWEKKVSTLGRWSREALTSMKVGETRRLIVPPEVRKISKKTGYVELRLLKIIK
;
A
#
# COMPACT_ATOMS: atom_id res chain seq x y z
N MET A 1 17.42 -17.51 63.42
CA MET A 1 16.00 -17.48 63.03
C MET A 1 15.42 -16.21 63.61
N GLU A 2 14.98 -15.28 62.76
CA GLU A 2 14.18 -14.16 63.27
C GLU A 2 12.90 -14.71 63.90
N PRO A 3 12.46 -14.17 65.05
CA PRO A 3 11.22 -14.60 65.66
C PRO A 3 10.04 -14.28 64.71
N LEU A 4 9.18 -15.27 64.47
CA LEU A 4 7.95 -15.11 63.70
C LEU A 4 6.96 -14.26 64.51
N THR A 5 7.14 -12.94 64.47
CA THR A 5 6.22 -11.99 65.10
C THR A 5 5.04 -11.72 64.17
N ARG A 6 3.86 -11.53 64.75
CA ARG A 6 2.65 -11.13 64.01
C ARG A 6 2.92 -9.95 63.07
N VAL A 7 3.66 -8.95 63.57
CA VAL A 7 3.98 -7.72 62.85
C VAL A 7 4.83 -7.99 61.61
N ASN A 8 5.87 -8.84 61.71
CA ASN A 8 6.74 -9.13 60.56
C ASN A 8 5.97 -9.89 59.47
N ALA A 9 5.19 -10.90 59.85
CA ALA A 9 4.40 -11.70 58.91
C ALA A 9 3.32 -10.89 58.17
N THR A 10 2.55 -10.05 58.88
CA THR A 10 1.53 -9.20 58.24
C THR A 10 2.16 -8.14 57.34
N SER A 11 3.28 -7.53 57.77
CA SER A 11 3.96 -6.48 56.98
C SER A 11 4.61 -7.01 55.71
N GLN A 12 5.02 -8.28 55.66
CA GLN A 12 5.54 -8.90 54.44
C GLN A 12 4.42 -9.19 53.43
N LEU A 13 3.31 -9.77 53.90
CA LEU A 13 2.17 -10.06 53.03
C LEU A 13 1.55 -8.78 52.46
N ASP A 14 1.37 -7.77 53.31
CA ASP A 14 0.83 -6.47 52.93
C ASP A 14 1.66 -5.81 51.81
N ARG A 15 2.99 -5.78 51.96
CA ARG A 15 3.89 -5.27 50.92
C ARG A 15 3.70 -5.95 49.56
N HIS A 16 3.53 -7.27 49.52
CA HIS A 16 3.30 -7.99 48.27
C HIS A 16 1.92 -7.72 47.67
N VAL A 17 0.89 -7.65 48.50
CA VAL A 17 -0.48 -7.32 48.06
C VAL A 17 -0.54 -5.91 47.49
N VAL A 18 0.04 -4.94 48.20
CA VAL A 18 0.12 -3.54 47.78
C VAL A 18 0.85 -3.42 46.43
N ALA A 19 2.03 -4.05 46.30
CA ALA A 19 2.79 -4.01 45.05
C ALA A 19 2.00 -4.58 43.84
N LEU A 20 1.22 -5.65 44.04
CA LEU A 20 0.37 -6.21 42.99
C LEU A 20 -0.74 -5.24 42.57
N LEU A 21 -1.41 -4.60 43.54
CA LEU A 21 -2.47 -3.63 43.26
C LEU A 21 -1.92 -2.37 42.59
N GLU A 22 -0.79 -1.85 43.07
CA GLU A 22 -0.09 -0.71 42.46
C GLU A 22 0.30 -1.01 41.00
N SER A 23 0.77 -2.22 40.70
CA SER A 23 1.11 -2.60 39.33
C SER A 23 -0.10 -2.60 38.38
N LEU A 24 -1.30 -2.93 38.87
CA LEU A 24 -2.52 -2.83 38.07
C LEU A 24 -2.92 -1.38 37.84
N ASP A 25 -2.79 -0.53 38.85
CA ASP A 25 -3.12 0.89 38.73
C ASP A 25 -2.14 1.64 37.83
N GLU A 26 -0.84 1.32 37.88
CA GLU A 26 0.15 1.82 36.92
C GLU A 26 -0.23 1.42 35.49
N ARG A 27 -0.65 0.17 35.29
CA ARG A 27 -1.02 -0.34 33.97
C ARG A 27 -2.31 0.28 33.41
N ARG A 28 -3.26 0.64 34.27
CA ARG A 28 -4.44 1.44 33.89
C ARG A 28 -4.08 2.88 33.52
N LYS A 29 -3.09 3.45 34.20
CA LYS A 29 -2.62 4.83 33.95
C LYS A 29 -1.69 4.93 32.74
N ASP A 30 -1.15 3.80 32.26
CA ASP A 30 -0.36 3.77 31.04
C ASP A 30 -1.17 4.29 29.86
N ASN A 31 -0.81 5.48 29.39
CA ASN A 31 -1.48 6.20 28.31
C ASN A 31 -0.77 6.03 26.97
N ALA A 32 0.06 4.99 26.82
CA ALA A 32 0.76 4.70 25.57
C ALA A 32 -0.17 4.63 24.35
N TYR A 33 -1.44 4.25 24.55
CA TYR A 33 -2.46 4.11 23.49
C TYR A 33 -3.56 5.17 23.57
N ASP A 34 -3.23 6.39 24.03
CA ASP A 34 -4.17 7.51 24.04
C ASP A 34 -4.56 7.95 22.62
N ILE A 35 -5.76 7.56 22.20
CA ILE A 35 -6.29 7.86 20.87
C ILE A 35 -6.58 9.35 20.68
N THR A 36 -6.97 10.07 21.73
CA THR A 36 -7.28 11.50 21.65
C THR A 36 -6.00 12.28 21.39
N LYS A 37 -4.91 11.93 22.09
CA LYS A 37 -3.58 12.48 21.84
C LYS A 37 -3.10 12.15 20.42
N ALA A 38 -3.27 10.92 19.96
CA ALA A 38 -2.89 10.52 18.60
C ALA A 38 -3.67 11.29 17.52
N MET A 39 -4.99 11.45 17.72
CA MET A 39 -5.84 12.24 16.82
C MET A 39 -5.36 13.68 16.75
N ALA A 40 -5.11 14.32 17.89
CA ALA A 40 -4.58 15.70 17.93
C ALA A 40 -3.22 15.82 17.23
N GLN A 41 -2.29 14.88 17.49
CA GLN A 41 -0.96 14.85 16.85
C GLN A 41 -1.02 14.73 15.33
N HIS A 42 -2.03 14.03 14.81
CA HIS A 42 -2.24 13.89 13.37
C HIS A 42 -3.30 14.85 12.81
N GLY A 43 -3.77 15.82 13.60
CA GLY A 43 -4.80 16.81 13.22
C GLY A 43 -6.11 16.17 12.73
N ALA A 44 -6.48 15.04 13.31
CA ALA A 44 -7.74 14.34 13.09
C ALA A 44 -8.84 14.91 14.00
N SER A 45 -10.08 14.99 13.51
CA SER A 45 -11.27 15.30 14.32
C SER A 45 -12.08 14.03 14.64
N ASP A 46 -13.07 14.14 15.52
CA ASP A 46 -13.99 13.04 15.81
C ASP A 46 -14.94 12.69 14.63
N GLY A 47 -14.99 13.55 13.61
CA GLY A 47 -15.82 13.40 12.41
C GLY A 47 -17.32 13.65 12.65
N SER A 48 -17.73 14.01 13.87
CA SER A 48 -19.15 14.11 14.26
C SER A 48 -19.91 15.23 13.53
N ALA A 49 -19.20 16.26 13.08
CA ALA A 49 -19.78 17.37 12.33
C ALA A 49 -20.09 17.05 10.86
N ALA A 50 -19.55 15.94 10.31
CA ALA A 50 -19.74 15.59 8.91
C ALA A 50 -21.05 14.83 8.69
N SER A 51 -21.79 15.20 7.65
CA SER A 51 -23.02 14.53 7.25
C SER A 51 -22.82 13.75 5.95
N GLY A 52 -23.49 12.60 5.84
CA GLY A 52 -23.54 11.86 4.58
C GLY A 52 -24.16 12.67 3.43
N ASP A 53 -24.99 13.67 3.74
CA ASP A 53 -25.61 14.53 2.74
C ASP A 53 -24.79 15.77 2.37
N ASP A 54 -23.61 15.96 2.98
CA ASP A 54 -22.69 17.03 2.60
C ASP A 54 -22.36 16.94 1.11
N LEU A 55 -22.55 18.06 0.40
CA LEU A 55 -22.15 18.19 -0.99
C LEU A 55 -20.66 18.56 -1.05
N LEU A 56 -19.83 17.61 -1.48
CA LEU A 56 -18.39 17.81 -1.61
C LEU A 56 -18.08 18.37 -3.00
N LEU A 57 -17.59 19.61 -3.02
CA LEU A 57 -17.00 20.23 -4.20
C LEU A 57 -15.53 19.80 -4.27
N LEU A 58 -15.17 19.10 -5.34
CA LEU A 58 -13.85 18.50 -5.53
C LEU A 58 -13.15 19.12 -6.74
N ASN A 59 -11.84 19.26 -6.62
CA ASN A 59 -10.92 19.51 -7.72
C ASN A 59 -9.95 18.32 -7.77
N VAL A 60 -10.09 17.46 -8.76
CA VAL A 60 -9.30 16.25 -8.91
C VAL A 60 -8.28 16.48 -10.01
N GLY A 61 -7.04 16.78 -9.63
CA GLY A 61 -5.95 17.02 -10.56
C GLY A 61 -6.18 18.15 -11.58
N GLY A 62 -7.11 19.07 -11.32
CA GLY A 62 -7.55 20.15 -12.23
C GLY A 62 -8.97 19.98 -12.77
N SER A 63 -9.58 18.80 -12.63
CA SER A 63 -10.96 18.52 -13.08
C SER A 63 -11.96 18.68 -11.94
N GLN A 64 -13.04 19.42 -12.17
CA GLN A 64 -14.08 19.65 -11.18
C GLN A 64 -15.01 18.44 -11.06
N SER A 65 -15.38 18.08 -9.83
CA SER A 65 -16.38 17.05 -9.55
C SER A 65 -17.23 17.48 -8.36
N CYS A 66 -18.49 17.03 -8.34
CA CYS A 66 -19.42 17.30 -7.25
C CYS A 66 -20.09 16.00 -6.84
N VAL A 67 -20.04 15.64 -5.55
CA VAL A 67 -20.55 14.36 -5.06
C VAL A 67 -20.95 14.46 -3.59
N ARG A 68 -22.03 13.77 -3.20
CA ARG A 68 -22.39 13.69 -1.78
C ARG A 68 -21.44 12.75 -1.03
N ARG A 69 -21.07 13.13 0.19
CA ARG A 69 -20.17 12.36 1.06
C ARG A 69 -20.57 10.90 1.18
N LYS A 70 -21.87 10.61 1.37
CA LYS A 70 -22.41 9.24 1.52
C LYS A 70 -22.03 8.28 0.40
N HIS A 71 -21.80 8.79 -0.82
CA HIS A 71 -21.39 7.94 -1.92
C HIS A 71 -19.92 7.55 -1.83
N LEU A 72 -19.04 8.50 -1.49
CA LEU A 72 -17.61 8.24 -1.29
C LEU A 72 -17.33 7.41 -0.03
N THR A 73 -18.22 7.49 0.96
CA THR A 73 -18.13 6.71 2.21
C THR A 73 -19.00 5.46 2.23
N SER A 74 -19.57 5.06 1.08
CA SER A 74 -20.51 3.94 0.99
C SER A 74 -19.87 2.58 1.31
N ILE A 75 -18.58 2.41 1.00
CA ILE A 75 -17.81 1.20 1.29
C ILE A 75 -16.89 1.44 2.49
N LYS A 76 -17.39 1.13 3.68
CA LYS A 76 -16.66 1.31 4.95
C LYS A 76 -15.34 0.53 4.96
N GLY A 77 -14.34 1.09 5.64
CA GLY A 77 -13.02 0.47 5.81
C GLY A 77 -12.07 0.63 4.61
N THR A 78 -12.48 1.32 3.55
CA THR A 78 -11.63 1.69 2.42
C THR A 78 -10.91 3.02 2.67
N VAL A 79 -9.83 3.28 1.93
CA VAL A 79 -9.10 4.55 1.99
C VAL A 79 -9.99 5.71 1.57
N LEU A 80 -10.83 5.53 0.54
CA LEU A 80 -11.78 6.54 0.10
C LEU A 80 -12.78 6.91 1.20
N ALA A 81 -13.36 5.90 1.86
CA ALA A 81 -14.30 6.15 2.95
C ALA A 81 -13.64 6.79 4.16
N ALA A 82 -12.40 6.41 4.49
CA ALA A 82 -11.62 7.05 5.56
C ALA A 82 -11.32 8.51 5.22
N LEU A 83 -10.83 8.80 4.01
CA LEU A 83 -10.47 10.14 3.55
C LEU A 83 -11.65 11.13 3.66
N PHE A 84 -12.85 10.69 3.30
CA PHE A 84 -14.06 11.51 3.33
C PHE A 84 -14.97 11.25 4.54
N SER A 85 -14.46 10.62 5.60
CA SER A 85 -15.23 10.34 6.82
C SER A 85 -15.64 11.59 7.61
N GLY A 86 -15.05 12.75 7.33
CA GLY A 86 -15.19 13.97 8.12
C GLY A 86 -14.03 14.21 9.08
N ARG A 87 -13.33 13.14 9.47
CA ARG A 87 -12.17 13.19 10.39
C ARG A 87 -11.03 14.05 9.88
N TRP A 88 -10.86 14.13 8.56
CA TRP A 88 -9.72 14.77 7.91
C TRP A 88 -10.07 16.09 7.22
N ASP A 89 -11.31 16.58 7.35
CA ASP A 89 -11.81 17.74 6.59
C ASP A 89 -10.97 19.01 6.80
N GLY A 90 -10.38 19.19 7.98
CA GLY A 90 -9.47 20.30 8.30
C GLY A 90 -8.06 20.15 7.73
N ARG A 91 -7.68 18.95 7.27
CA ARG A 91 -6.36 18.63 6.70
C ARG A 91 -6.38 18.39 5.19
N LEU A 92 -7.55 18.33 4.58
CA LEU A 92 -7.68 18.26 3.12
C LEU A 92 -7.14 19.55 2.49
N ILE A 93 -6.39 19.39 1.40
CA ILE A 93 -5.91 20.51 0.60
C ILE A 93 -7.11 21.16 -0.08
N ARG A 94 -7.11 22.49 -0.20
CA ARG A 94 -8.20 23.24 -0.85
C ARG A 94 -7.64 24.16 -1.92
N ASP A 95 -8.37 24.27 -3.04
CA ASP A 95 -8.05 25.21 -4.10
C ASP A 95 -8.54 26.64 -3.79
N ALA A 96 -8.25 27.57 -4.70
CA ALA A 96 -8.63 28.98 -4.55
C ALA A 96 -10.16 29.19 -4.47
N ASP A 97 -10.95 28.25 -5.00
CA ASP A 97 -12.41 28.24 -4.96
C ASP A 97 -12.95 27.46 -3.73
N ASN A 98 -12.09 27.14 -2.76
CA ASN A 98 -12.41 26.38 -1.54
C ASN A 98 -12.90 24.94 -1.81
N ARG A 99 -12.64 24.38 -3.00
CA ARG A 99 -12.93 22.98 -3.32
C ARG A 99 -11.85 22.08 -2.73
N ILE A 100 -12.24 20.89 -2.30
CA ILE A 100 -11.30 19.88 -1.81
C ILE A 100 -10.44 19.40 -2.98
N PHE A 101 -9.14 19.61 -2.89
CA PHE A 101 -8.18 19.16 -3.90
C PHE A 101 -7.75 17.72 -3.64
N ILE A 102 -7.89 16.87 -4.65
CA ILE A 102 -7.42 15.48 -4.63
C ILE A 102 -6.32 15.34 -5.69
N ASP A 103 -5.08 15.18 -5.22
CA ASP A 103 -3.91 15.05 -6.09
C ASP A 103 -3.80 13.64 -6.68
N MET A 104 -4.67 13.34 -7.63
CA MET A 104 -4.74 12.09 -8.39
C MET A 104 -5.18 12.34 -9.83
N GLU A 105 -5.13 11.30 -10.66
CA GLU A 105 -5.63 11.35 -12.03
C GLU A 105 -7.17 11.45 -12.08
N SER A 106 -7.69 12.44 -12.80
CA SER A 106 -9.13 12.75 -12.81
C SER A 106 -9.96 11.62 -13.40
N GLU A 107 -9.57 11.08 -14.56
CA GLU A 107 -10.24 9.93 -15.20
C GLU A 107 -10.27 8.69 -14.29
N ALA A 108 -9.23 8.49 -13.48
CA ALA A 108 -9.21 7.39 -12.52
C ALA A 108 -10.22 7.59 -11.39
N PHE A 109 -10.38 8.83 -10.90
CA PHE A 109 -11.39 9.17 -9.91
C PHE A 109 -12.80 9.03 -10.47
N GLU A 110 -13.03 9.47 -11.71
CA GLU A 110 -14.33 9.31 -12.37
C GLU A 110 -14.71 7.84 -12.50
N LYS A 111 -13.75 6.98 -12.86
CA LYS A 111 -13.97 5.53 -12.89
C LYS A 111 -14.41 5.00 -11.52
N VAL A 112 -13.71 5.37 -10.45
CA VAL A 112 -14.08 4.98 -9.07
C VAL A 112 -15.48 5.48 -8.72
N ARG A 113 -15.78 6.76 -8.98
CA ARG A 113 -17.08 7.38 -8.71
C ARG A 113 -18.21 6.66 -9.45
N ASN A 114 -18.04 6.41 -10.75
CA ASN A 114 -19.07 5.76 -11.56
C ASN A 114 -19.30 4.32 -11.11
N THR A 115 -18.25 3.56 -10.79
CA THR A 115 -18.40 2.19 -10.23
C THR A 115 -19.19 2.20 -8.91
N LEU A 116 -18.97 3.19 -8.05
CA LEU A 116 -19.75 3.32 -6.81
C LEU A 116 -21.23 3.63 -7.08
N PHE A 117 -21.53 4.45 -8.08
CA PHE A 117 -22.90 4.81 -8.44
C PHE A 117 -23.66 3.67 -9.14
N GLU A 118 -22.98 2.89 -9.98
CA GLU A 118 -23.60 1.82 -10.78
C GLU A 118 -24.00 0.60 -9.94
N GLY A 119 -23.17 0.19 -8.98
CA GLY A 119 -23.44 -1.03 -8.23
C GLY A 119 -22.79 -1.14 -6.86
N GLY A 120 -22.28 -0.02 -6.31
CA GLY A 120 -21.70 0.03 -4.98
C GLY A 120 -20.66 -1.07 -4.72
N LYS A 121 -20.81 -1.79 -3.61
CA LYS A 121 -19.85 -2.83 -3.20
C LYS A 121 -19.73 -3.97 -4.23
N ALA A 122 -20.84 -4.43 -4.82
CA ALA A 122 -20.80 -5.56 -5.76
C ALA A 122 -20.04 -5.20 -7.05
N ALA A 123 -20.25 -3.99 -7.57
CA ALA A 123 -19.49 -3.50 -8.72
C ALA A 123 -18.00 -3.31 -8.40
N VAL A 124 -17.68 -2.86 -7.19
CA VAL A 124 -16.28 -2.76 -6.73
C VAL A 124 -15.62 -4.13 -6.59
N ASP A 125 -16.31 -5.13 -6.03
CA ASP A 125 -15.78 -6.49 -5.90
C ASP A 125 -15.53 -7.13 -7.28
N LEU A 126 -16.42 -6.90 -8.25
CA LEU A 126 -16.23 -7.30 -9.65
C LEU A 126 -15.02 -6.61 -10.28
N LEU A 127 -14.93 -5.28 -10.15
CA LEU A 127 -13.82 -4.50 -10.69
C LEU A 127 -12.47 -4.95 -10.09
N MET A 128 -12.41 -5.21 -8.79
CA MET A 128 -11.21 -5.72 -8.12
C MET A 128 -10.81 -7.12 -8.64
N THR A 129 -11.79 -7.96 -8.99
CA THR A 129 -11.56 -9.27 -9.62
C THR A 129 -11.01 -9.13 -11.03
N GLU A 130 -11.58 -8.24 -11.86
CA GLU A 130 -11.07 -7.97 -13.20
C GLU A 130 -9.64 -7.41 -13.19
N MET A 131 -9.34 -6.53 -12.23
CA MET A 131 -8.00 -6.00 -12.01
C MET A 131 -7.01 -7.10 -11.64
N ALA A 132 -7.39 -8.01 -10.74
CA ALA A 132 -6.57 -9.16 -10.38
C ALA A 132 -6.25 -10.04 -11.60
N ASN A 133 -7.25 -10.28 -12.47
CA ASN A 133 -7.07 -11.07 -13.70
C ASN A 133 -6.05 -10.48 -14.68
N ARG A 134 -5.92 -9.14 -14.72
CA ARG A 134 -4.92 -8.43 -15.54
C ARG A 134 -3.68 -8.01 -14.74
N ASN A 135 -3.42 -8.64 -13.59
CA ASN A 135 -2.30 -8.33 -12.69
C ASN A 135 -2.18 -6.84 -12.36
N TYR A 136 -3.31 -6.15 -12.22
CA TYR A 136 -3.40 -4.72 -11.90
C TYR A 136 -2.68 -3.79 -12.89
N ARG A 137 -2.51 -4.23 -14.15
CA ARG A 137 -1.79 -3.48 -15.19
C ARG A 137 -2.68 -2.51 -15.99
N GLY A 138 -3.97 -2.41 -15.68
CA GLY A 138 -4.86 -1.43 -16.30
C GLY A 138 -4.48 0.00 -15.94
N LEU A 139 -4.74 0.94 -16.85
CA LEU A 139 -4.31 2.34 -16.70
C LEU A 139 -4.68 2.92 -15.33
N HIS A 140 -5.90 2.71 -14.84
CA HIS A 140 -6.38 3.28 -13.57
C HIS A 140 -6.32 2.33 -12.37
N ASP A 141 -5.79 1.12 -12.54
CA ASP A 141 -5.85 0.05 -11.53
C ASP A 141 -5.13 0.44 -10.23
N PHE A 142 -4.04 1.21 -10.33
CA PHE A 142 -3.34 1.77 -9.16
C PHE A 142 -4.30 2.55 -8.26
N TRP A 143 -5.04 3.51 -8.82
CA TRP A 143 -5.90 4.40 -8.05
C TRP A 143 -7.13 3.69 -7.51
N VAL A 144 -7.74 2.81 -8.32
CA VAL A 144 -8.87 1.99 -7.87
C VAL A 144 -8.45 1.14 -6.68
N ARG A 145 -7.31 0.45 -6.77
CA ARG A 145 -6.77 -0.35 -5.66
C ARG A 145 -6.41 0.53 -4.47
N ARG A 146 -5.76 1.68 -4.70
CA ARG A 146 -5.35 2.61 -3.64
C ARG A 146 -6.52 3.14 -2.83
N LEU A 147 -7.64 3.44 -3.49
CA LEU A 147 -8.82 4.05 -2.87
C LEU A 147 -9.77 3.01 -2.27
N LEU A 148 -9.94 1.85 -2.92
CA LEU A 148 -11.00 0.89 -2.59
C LEU A 148 -10.51 -0.37 -1.86
N SER A 149 -9.19 -0.57 -1.69
CA SER A 149 -8.71 -1.67 -0.87
C SER A 149 -9.02 -1.44 0.62
N PRO A 150 -9.34 -2.51 1.38
CA PRO A 150 -9.49 -2.41 2.84
C PRO A 150 -8.19 -1.94 3.51
N ILE A 151 -8.31 -1.05 4.50
CA ILE A 151 -7.20 -0.60 5.34
C ILE A 151 -6.73 -1.73 6.27
N GLU A 152 -7.67 -2.52 6.79
CA GLU A 152 -7.38 -3.66 7.66
C GLU A 152 -7.59 -5.00 6.95
N LYS A 153 -6.62 -5.91 7.09
CA LYS A 153 -6.79 -7.32 6.71
C LYS A 153 -7.36 -8.10 7.89
N PRO A 154 -8.35 -8.99 7.70
CA PRO A 154 -8.93 -9.75 8.80
C PRO A 154 -7.90 -10.71 9.41
N SER A 155 -7.59 -10.54 10.70
CA SER A 155 -6.72 -11.45 11.45
C SER A 155 -7.53 -12.62 12.02
N ARG A 156 -7.13 -13.86 11.73
CA ARG A 156 -7.66 -15.06 12.42
C ARG A 156 -7.03 -15.15 13.81
N LYS A 157 -7.77 -14.80 14.87
CA LYS A 157 -7.32 -15.01 16.26
C LYS A 157 -7.63 -16.44 16.72
N ARG A 158 -6.62 -17.13 17.28
CA ARG A 158 -6.80 -18.34 18.11
C ARG A 158 -6.90 -17.88 19.56
N ILE A 159 -8.01 -18.20 20.21
CA ILE A 159 -8.17 -18.00 21.65
C ILE A 159 -7.52 -19.20 22.35
N ARG A 160 -6.58 -18.95 23.26
CA ARG A 160 -6.14 -19.92 24.25
C ARG A 160 -6.86 -19.61 25.56
N THR A 161 -7.50 -20.63 26.11
CA THR A 161 -8.03 -20.62 27.49
C THR A 161 -6.94 -21.19 28.39
N ASP A 162 -6.34 -20.33 29.21
CA ASP A 162 -5.43 -20.77 30.27
C ASP A 162 -6.26 -21.12 31.52
N GLU A 163 -5.89 -22.23 32.17
CA GLU A 163 -6.49 -22.70 33.42
C GLU A 163 -6.09 -21.82 34.61
N ALA A 164 -7.01 -21.64 35.56
CA ALA A 164 -6.79 -20.81 36.73
C ALA A 164 -5.84 -21.46 37.76
N PRO A 165 -4.94 -20.69 38.40
CA PRO A 165 -4.06 -21.21 39.45
C PRO A 165 -4.83 -21.54 40.75
N SER A 166 -4.43 -22.60 41.46
CA SER A 166 -4.99 -23.00 42.77
C SER A 166 -3.90 -23.07 43.86
N VAL A 167 -4.28 -22.83 45.11
CA VAL A 167 -3.39 -22.87 46.29
C VAL A 167 -3.98 -23.85 47.32
N SER A 168 -3.19 -24.82 47.78
CA SER A 168 -3.64 -25.88 48.71
C SER A 168 -2.90 -25.79 50.06
N ALA A 169 -3.61 -26.05 51.16
CA ALA A 169 -3.08 -26.01 52.53
C ALA A 169 -2.22 -27.23 52.91
N GLY A 170 -2.00 -28.19 52.00
CA GLY A 170 -1.06 -29.30 52.20
C GLY A 170 -1.29 -30.19 53.43
N GLY A 171 -2.52 -30.23 53.96
CA GLY A 171 -2.89 -31.08 55.12
C GLY A 171 -2.82 -30.40 56.49
N VAL A 172 -2.59 -29.08 56.58
CA VAL A 172 -2.59 -28.33 57.85
C VAL A 172 -3.95 -27.63 58.03
N ASP A 173 -4.78 -28.13 58.95
CA ASP A 173 -6.15 -27.65 59.14
C ASP A 173 -6.21 -26.21 59.68
N GLU A 174 -5.24 -25.80 60.49
CA GLU A 174 -5.14 -24.46 61.08
C GLU A 174 -4.94 -23.36 60.02
N LEU A 175 -4.39 -23.70 58.85
CA LEU A 175 -4.13 -22.75 57.75
C LEU A 175 -5.30 -22.63 56.76
N ARG A 176 -6.33 -23.46 56.89
CA ARG A 176 -7.45 -23.54 55.94
C ARG A 176 -8.15 -22.19 55.74
N GLY A 177 -8.37 -21.43 56.81
CA GLY A 177 -9.00 -20.10 56.73
C GLY A 177 -8.13 -19.06 56.01
N PHE A 178 -6.82 -19.11 56.25
CA PHE A 178 -5.85 -18.25 55.57
C PHE A 178 -5.76 -18.57 54.07
N CYS A 179 -5.59 -19.85 53.71
CA CYS A 179 -5.54 -20.28 52.32
C CYS A 179 -6.79 -19.87 51.53
N LYS A 180 -7.99 -20.00 52.12
CA LYS A 180 -9.24 -19.52 51.50
C LYS A 180 -9.24 -18.01 51.24
N THR A 181 -8.71 -17.22 52.16
CA THR A 181 -8.62 -15.76 52.01
C THR A 181 -7.66 -15.38 50.88
N VAL A 182 -6.48 -16.01 50.84
CA VAL A 182 -5.49 -15.82 49.77
C VAL A 182 -6.07 -16.26 48.42
N GLU A 183 -6.78 -17.39 48.36
CA GLU A 183 -7.42 -17.87 47.14
C GLU A 183 -8.49 -16.87 46.63
N SER A 184 -9.29 -16.32 47.54
CA SER A 184 -10.27 -15.28 47.21
C SER A 184 -9.60 -14.01 46.67
N PHE A 185 -8.49 -13.56 47.28
CA PHE A 185 -7.70 -12.44 46.79
C PHE A 185 -7.12 -12.73 45.39
N LEU A 186 -6.50 -13.90 45.18
CA LEU A 186 -5.93 -14.29 43.89
C LEU A 186 -6.99 -14.34 42.80
N LYS A 187 -8.18 -14.89 43.10
CA LYS A 187 -9.31 -14.88 42.17
C LYS A 187 -9.75 -13.47 41.81
N GLY A 188 -9.90 -12.58 42.80
CA GLY A 188 -10.25 -11.18 42.58
C GLY A 188 -9.19 -10.41 41.77
N TYR A 189 -7.92 -10.58 42.13
CA TYR A 189 -6.79 -9.98 41.44
C TYR A 189 -6.69 -10.46 39.98
N MET A 190 -6.84 -11.77 39.71
CA MET A 190 -6.79 -12.30 38.36
C MET A 190 -7.95 -11.81 37.49
N ALA A 191 -9.16 -11.72 38.07
CA ALA A 191 -10.31 -11.14 37.38
C ALA A 191 -10.08 -9.66 37.03
N GLU A 192 -9.57 -8.87 37.98
CA GLU A 192 -9.28 -7.45 37.73
C GLU A 192 -8.14 -7.27 36.73
N LYS A 193 -7.08 -8.07 36.84
CA LYS A 193 -5.99 -8.09 35.86
C LYS A 193 -6.50 -8.40 34.46
N ALA A 194 -7.37 -9.40 34.30
CA ALA A 194 -7.96 -9.77 33.02
C ALA A 194 -8.78 -8.61 32.43
N LYS A 195 -9.54 -7.89 33.26
CA LYS A 195 -10.30 -6.71 32.83
C LYS A 195 -9.39 -5.58 32.36
N VAL A 196 -8.34 -5.25 33.12
CA VAL A 196 -7.35 -4.23 32.73
C VAL A 196 -6.62 -4.64 31.45
N ASP A 197 -6.26 -5.91 31.31
CA ASP A 197 -5.65 -6.45 30.10
C ASP A 197 -6.57 -6.32 28.89
N GLU A 198 -7.88 -6.57 29.04
CA GLU A 198 -8.87 -6.40 27.97
C GLU A 198 -9.01 -4.92 27.56
N GLU A 199 -9.11 -4.01 28.53
CA GLU A 199 -9.18 -2.56 28.28
C GLU A 199 -7.95 -2.05 27.51
N VAL A 200 -6.74 -2.43 27.95
CA VAL A 200 -5.49 -2.06 27.26
C VAL A 200 -5.42 -2.65 25.86
N GLN A 201 -5.85 -3.91 25.66
CA GLN A 201 -5.87 -4.52 24.33
C GLN A 201 -6.88 -3.84 23.39
N GLN A 202 -8.03 -3.41 23.91
CA GLN A 202 -9.02 -2.66 23.14
C GLN A 202 -8.48 -1.28 22.74
N GLN A 203 -7.88 -0.54 23.69
CA GLN A 203 -7.25 0.75 23.41
C GLN A 203 -6.14 0.62 22.37
N LYS A 204 -5.25 -0.38 22.54
CA LYS A 204 -4.21 -0.68 21.57
C LYS A 204 -4.78 -0.97 20.18
N HIS A 205 -5.84 -1.78 20.10
CA HIS A 205 -6.46 -2.09 18.81
C HIS A 205 -7.04 -0.84 18.13
N GLN A 206 -7.68 0.05 18.88
CA GLN A 206 -8.20 1.31 18.36
C GLN A 206 -7.08 2.25 17.91
N TYR A 207 -6.02 2.37 18.71
CA TYR A 207 -4.82 3.14 18.38
C TYR A 207 -4.15 2.63 17.10
N ASP A 208 -3.88 1.32 17.02
CA ASP A 208 -3.29 0.68 15.84
C ASP A 208 -4.17 0.88 14.59
N GLY A 209 -5.49 0.81 14.75
CA GLY A 209 -6.46 1.10 13.70
C GLY A 209 -6.35 2.54 13.19
N LEU A 210 -6.29 3.52 14.10
CA LEU A 210 -6.09 4.93 13.76
C LEU A 210 -4.77 5.17 13.03
N ILE A 211 -3.66 4.58 13.51
CA ILE A 211 -2.34 4.77 12.88
C ILE A 211 -2.32 4.18 11.46
N LYS A 212 -2.95 3.03 11.23
CA LYS A 212 -3.12 2.49 9.87
C LYS A 212 -3.95 3.43 8.99
N GLU A 213 -5.03 4.00 9.53
CA GLU A 213 -5.85 4.97 8.80
C GLU A 213 -5.04 6.21 8.43
N VAL A 214 -4.34 6.82 9.38
CA VAL A 214 -3.42 7.96 9.18
C VAL A 214 -2.43 7.64 8.07
N THR A 215 -1.76 6.50 8.16
CA THR A 215 -0.79 6.06 7.15
C THR A 215 -1.45 5.96 5.78
N ALA A 216 -2.64 5.34 5.73
CA ALA A 216 -3.37 5.12 4.49
C ALA A 216 -3.86 6.41 3.83
N VAL A 217 -4.22 7.46 4.57
CA VAL A 217 -4.73 8.72 4.00
C VAL A 217 -3.66 9.82 3.86
N SER A 218 -2.52 9.68 4.54
CA SER A 218 -1.49 10.73 4.70
C SER A 218 -1.09 11.43 3.40
N ALA A 219 -0.90 10.68 2.30
CA ALA A 219 -0.50 11.23 1.00
C ALA A 219 -1.58 12.13 0.33
N PHE A 220 -2.82 12.14 0.82
CA PHE A 220 -3.89 13.03 0.35
C PHE A 220 -4.06 14.28 1.24
N LEU A 221 -3.39 14.33 2.38
CA LEU A 221 -3.55 15.41 3.37
C LEU A 221 -2.38 16.39 3.28
N LYS A 222 -2.61 17.64 3.69
CA LYS A 222 -1.53 18.60 3.99
C LYS A 222 -0.56 17.98 5.00
N PRO A 223 0.74 18.28 4.99
CA PRO A 223 1.66 17.92 6.08
C PRO A 223 1.13 18.37 7.45
N VAL A 224 1.56 17.71 8.55
CA VAL A 224 1.14 18.14 9.90
C VAL A 224 1.76 19.50 10.23
N SER A 225 3.00 19.72 9.80
CA SER A 225 3.74 20.97 9.93
C SER A 225 3.77 21.69 8.57
N GLY A 226 2.74 22.47 8.26
CA GLY A 226 2.73 23.36 7.10
C GLY A 226 1.58 23.13 6.12
N ASP A 227 1.77 23.63 4.90
CA ASP A 227 0.80 23.55 3.82
C ASP A 227 1.38 22.74 2.64
N ASP A 228 0.51 22.39 1.70
CA ASP A 228 0.91 21.73 0.45
C ASP A 228 0.24 22.47 -0.72
N PRO A 229 0.84 23.58 -1.19
CA PRO A 229 0.20 24.46 -2.14
C PRO A 229 -0.07 23.76 -3.47
N ILE A 230 -1.17 24.11 -4.10
CA ILE A 230 -1.54 23.59 -5.42
C ILE A 230 -0.83 24.42 -6.48
N ARG A 231 -0.21 23.74 -7.43
CA ARG A 231 0.39 24.34 -8.63
C ARG A 231 -0.36 23.89 -9.86
N SER A 232 -0.40 24.73 -10.88
CA SER A 232 -1.12 24.45 -12.12
C SER A 232 -0.30 24.81 -13.34
N VAL A 233 -0.59 24.11 -14.44
CA VAL A 233 -0.09 24.44 -15.78
C VAL A 233 -1.25 24.29 -16.76
N GLU A 234 -1.31 25.18 -17.74
CA GLU A 234 -2.25 25.06 -18.86
C GLU A 234 -1.58 24.29 -20.00
N VAL A 235 -2.25 23.25 -20.50
CA VAL A 235 -1.81 22.41 -21.61
C VAL A 235 -2.94 22.30 -22.61
N CYS A 236 -2.76 22.86 -23.80
CA CYS A 236 -3.75 22.86 -24.89
C CYS A 236 -5.15 23.29 -24.42
N GLY A 237 -5.24 24.37 -23.62
CA GLY A 237 -6.50 24.92 -23.09
C GLY A 237 -7.09 24.14 -21.91
N LYS A 238 -6.41 23.11 -21.39
CA LYS A 238 -6.84 22.39 -20.18
C LYS A 238 -5.86 22.62 -19.03
N VAL A 239 -6.40 22.79 -17.84
CA VAL A 239 -5.59 23.01 -16.64
C VAL A 239 -5.29 21.68 -15.96
N ILE A 240 -3.99 21.40 -15.77
CA ILE A 240 -3.51 20.29 -14.95
C ILE A 240 -3.02 20.88 -13.64
N MET A 241 -3.49 20.34 -12.52
CA MET A 241 -3.12 20.81 -11.18
C MET A 241 -2.48 19.68 -10.36
N THR A 242 -1.45 19.97 -9.56
CA THR A 242 -0.83 19.01 -8.65
C THR A 242 -0.36 19.68 -7.36
N ALA A 243 -0.09 18.88 -6.33
CA ALA A 243 0.43 19.37 -5.07
C ALA A 243 1.96 19.60 -5.13
N ASP A 244 2.47 20.54 -4.35
CA ASP A 244 3.91 20.83 -4.25
C ASP A 244 4.71 19.62 -3.75
N SER A 245 4.09 18.77 -2.91
CA SER A 245 4.67 17.49 -2.51
C SER A 245 4.90 16.53 -3.68
N THR A 246 4.03 16.54 -4.70
CA THR A 246 4.25 15.76 -5.94
C THR A 246 5.37 16.38 -6.77
N LEU A 247 5.46 17.71 -6.85
CA LEU A 247 6.58 18.37 -7.55
C LEU A 247 7.92 18.08 -6.88
N THR A 248 7.94 18.02 -5.55
CA THR A 248 9.13 17.59 -4.79
C THR A 248 9.54 16.17 -5.16
N GLU A 249 8.57 15.25 -5.33
CA GLU A 249 8.81 13.87 -5.80
C GLU A 249 9.32 13.80 -7.26
N MET A 250 8.95 14.78 -8.10
CA MET A 250 9.52 14.91 -9.46
C MET A 250 11.01 15.26 -9.41
N GLY A 251 11.44 16.01 -8.39
CA GLY A 251 12.78 16.55 -8.30
C GLY A 251 13.03 17.68 -9.30
N ASN A 252 14.31 17.98 -9.55
CA ASN A 252 14.71 19.07 -10.44
C ASN A 252 14.68 18.65 -11.92
N VAL A 253 13.48 18.41 -12.45
CA VAL A 253 13.24 18.07 -13.85
C VAL A 253 12.43 19.17 -14.55
N ALA A 254 12.51 19.22 -15.88
CA ALA A 254 11.80 20.23 -16.68
C ALA A 254 10.27 20.15 -16.49
N LEU A 255 9.72 18.96 -16.18
CA LEU A 255 8.30 18.83 -15.83
C LEU A 255 7.92 19.68 -14.61
N ALA A 256 8.69 19.59 -13.52
CA ALA A 256 8.41 20.35 -12.30
C ALA A 256 8.53 21.87 -12.53
N SER A 257 9.50 22.26 -13.37
CA SER A 257 9.70 23.66 -13.76
C SER A 257 8.49 24.27 -14.49
N ARG A 258 7.70 23.46 -15.23
CA ARG A 258 6.44 23.94 -15.85
C ARG A 258 5.39 24.39 -14.84
N PHE A 259 5.39 23.80 -13.64
CA PHE A 259 4.42 24.14 -12.60
C PHE A 259 4.89 25.28 -11.69
N GLN A 260 6.19 25.60 -11.70
CA GLN A 260 6.80 26.55 -10.75
C GLN A 260 7.39 27.79 -11.40
N LEU A 261 8.07 27.64 -12.54
CA LEU A 261 8.93 28.69 -13.11
C LEU A 261 8.46 29.17 -14.49
N TRP A 262 7.77 28.32 -15.25
CA TRP A 262 7.38 28.60 -16.64
C TRP A 262 5.86 28.77 -16.76
N PRO A 263 5.31 29.97 -16.56
CA PRO A 263 3.87 30.19 -16.50
C PRO A 263 3.18 30.12 -17.86
N ALA A 264 3.94 30.08 -18.96
CA ALA A 264 3.38 30.01 -20.31
C ALA A 264 2.66 28.68 -20.54
N ALA A 265 1.51 28.75 -21.22
CA ALA A 265 0.76 27.58 -21.63
C ALA A 265 1.61 26.68 -22.55
N VAL A 266 1.39 25.37 -22.43
CA VAL A 266 2.00 24.36 -23.30
C VAL A 266 1.03 24.06 -24.43
N GLU A 267 1.38 24.44 -25.66
CA GLU A 267 0.48 24.37 -26.82
C GLU A 267 0.90 23.30 -27.86
N ASP A 268 2.11 22.78 -27.73
CA ASP A 268 2.78 21.91 -28.70
C ASP A 268 2.92 20.45 -28.23
N VAL A 269 2.40 20.12 -27.05
CA VAL A 269 2.47 18.79 -26.45
C VAL A 269 1.08 18.28 -26.10
N SER A 270 0.83 16.99 -26.32
CA SER A 270 -0.42 16.34 -25.92
C SER A 270 -0.69 16.48 -24.41
N GLU A 271 -1.88 16.95 -24.05
CA GLU A 271 -2.39 16.97 -22.68
C GLU A 271 -2.31 15.59 -22.02
N GLU A 272 -2.64 14.52 -22.76
CA GLU A 272 -2.58 13.14 -22.26
C GLU A 272 -1.15 12.78 -21.82
N HIS A 273 -0.13 13.24 -22.58
CA HIS A 273 1.26 12.98 -22.24
C HIS A 273 1.63 13.65 -20.92
N ILE A 274 1.30 14.94 -20.76
CA ILE A 274 1.60 15.66 -19.51
C ILE A 274 0.85 15.04 -18.34
N ARG A 275 -0.44 14.71 -18.48
CA ARG A 275 -1.22 14.05 -17.42
C ARG A 275 -0.60 12.73 -16.99
N ARG A 276 -0.20 11.87 -17.94
CA ARG A 276 0.47 10.60 -17.63
C ARG A 276 1.80 10.77 -16.92
N LEU A 277 2.61 11.77 -17.29
CA LEU A 277 3.87 12.05 -16.61
C LEU A 277 3.63 12.55 -15.18
N VAL A 278 2.67 13.44 -14.98
CA VAL A 278 2.27 13.90 -13.64
C VAL A 278 1.72 12.73 -12.82
N ASP A 279 0.86 11.90 -13.40
CA ASP A 279 0.28 10.73 -12.74
C ASP A 279 1.35 9.72 -12.30
N TYR A 280 2.39 9.48 -13.11
CA TYR A 280 3.53 8.65 -12.70
C TYR A 280 4.16 9.13 -11.39
N HIS A 281 4.41 10.43 -11.24
CA HIS A 281 4.98 11.00 -10.01
C HIS A 281 3.99 11.01 -8.84
N ARG A 282 2.70 11.26 -9.09
CA ARG A 282 1.66 11.08 -8.07
C ARG A 282 1.66 9.64 -7.55
N ARG A 283 1.68 8.65 -8.44
CA ARG A 283 1.74 7.23 -8.05
C ARG A 283 3.00 6.90 -7.27
N LYS A 284 4.15 7.44 -7.67
CA LYS A 284 5.43 7.25 -6.97
C LYS A 284 5.34 7.75 -5.52
N ARG A 285 4.83 8.98 -5.31
CA ARG A 285 4.59 9.56 -3.98
C ARG A 285 3.62 8.71 -3.16
N HIS A 286 2.49 8.33 -3.75
CA HIS A 286 1.45 7.55 -3.07
C HIS A 286 1.89 6.11 -2.76
N ALA A 287 2.70 5.49 -3.61
CA ALA A 287 3.25 4.16 -3.39
C ALA A 287 4.33 4.15 -2.30
N ALA A 288 5.12 5.21 -2.17
CA ALA A 288 6.11 5.35 -1.11
C ALA A 288 5.48 5.37 0.30
N ALA A 289 4.23 5.84 0.41
CA ALA A 289 3.50 5.90 1.67
C ALA A 289 2.90 4.55 2.12
N VAL A 290 2.99 3.49 1.31
CA VAL A 290 2.33 2.20 1.59
C VAL A 290 3.24 1.01 1.25
N THR A 291 3.08 -0.09 1.99
CA THR A 291 3.87 -1.33 1.80
C THR A 291 3.22 -2.32 0.82
N ASP A 292 2.30 -1.87 -0.04
CA ASP A 292 1.63 -2.75 -1.01
C ASP A 292 2.50 -2.93 -2.26
N GLU A 293 3.18 -4.07 -2.34
CA GLU A 293 4.04 -4.46 -3.48
C GLU A 293 3.31 -4.39 -4.83
N CYS A 294 2.01 -4.67 -4.85
CA CYS A 294 1.23 -4.58 -6.08
C CYS A 294 1.08 -3.13 -6.54
N LEU A 295 0.85 -2.18 -5.62
CA LEU A 295 0.82 -0.75 -5.96
C LEU A 295 2.18 -0.27 -6.46
N GLN A 296 3.28 -0.70 -5.83
CA GLN A 296 4.63 -0.36 -6.27
C GLN A 296 4.90 -0.84 -7.70
N GLY A 297 4.49 -2.07 -8.05
CA GLY A 297 4.62 -2.60 -9.41
C GLY A 297 3.80 -1.84 -10.47
N CYS A 298 2.79 -1.06 -10.07
CA CYS A 298 1.88 -0.35 -10.97
C CYS A 298 2.21 1.13 -11.18
N VAL A 299 3.26 1.65 -10.52
CA VAL A 299 3.66 3.07 -10.58
C VAL A 299 3.96 3.49 -12.02
N ALA A 300 4.70 2.68 -12.78
CA ALA A 300 5.12 2.98 -14.15
C ALA A 300 4.04 2.73 -15.23
N VAL A 301 2.83 2.28 -14.87
CA VAL A 301 1.77 1.97 -15.85
C VAL A 301 1.39 3.18 -16.73
N PRO A 302 1.28 4.43 -16.22
CA PRO A 302 0.96 5.59 -17.06
C PRO A 302 1.98 5.84 -18.16
N LEU A 303 3.22 5.36 -17.99
CA LEU A 303 4.31 5.54 -18.94
C LEU A 303 4.21 4.61 -20.16
N LYS A 304 3.22 3.71 -20.18
CA LYS A 304 2.97 2.77 -21.28
C LYS A 304 1.80 3.23 -22.15
N MET A 305 2.04 3.33 -23.45
CA MET A 305 1.06 3.66 -24.48
C MET A 305 0.59 2.39 -25.20
N GLY A 306 -0.62 2.42 -25.78
CA GLY A 306 -1.25 1.23 -26.37
C GLY A 306 -0.61 0.72 -27.67
N ASN A 307 0.32 1.44 -28.29
CA ASN A 307 1.06 0.97 -29.47
C ASN A 307 2.43 1.65 -29.61
N GLY A 308 3.31 1.05 -30.41
CA GLY A 308 4.70 1.48 -30.60
C GLY A 308 4.85 2.94 -31.05
N PRO A 309 4.19 3.40 -32.13
CA PRO A 309 4.30 4.79 -32.56
C PRO A 309 3.90 5.80 -31.49
N LYS A 310 2.78 5.56 -30.77
CA LYS A 310 2.37 6.42 -29.66
C LYS A 310 3.38 6.39 -28.52
N GLN A 311 3.97 5.23 -28.22
CA GLN A 311 5.02 5.11 -27.22
C GLN A 311 6.26 5.93 -27.60
N ASP A 312 6.69 5.93 -28.86
CA ASP A 312 7.85 6.70 -29.29
C ASP A 312 7.63 8.21 -29.17
N PHE A 313 6.45 8.70 -29.51
CA PHE A 313 6.08 10.11 -29.30
C PHE A 313 6.01 10.47 -27.81
N PHE A 314 5.44 9.59 -26.99
CA PHE A 314 5.42 9.77 -25.55
C PHE A 314 6.83 9.77 -24.96
N ASN A 315 7.72 8.88 -25.43
CA ASN A 315 9.11 8.82 -24.98
C ASN A 315 9.88 10.11 -25.28
N LYS A 316 9.70 10.67 -26.48
CA LYS A 316 10.27 11.99 -26.84
C LYS A 316 9.76 13.10 -25.92
N THR A 317 8.46 13.07 -25.61
CA THR A 317 7.84 14.03 -24.69
C THR A 317 8.43 13.91 -23.29
N ALA A 318 8.49 12.68 -22.75
CA ALA A 318 9.05 12.42 -21.44
C ALA A 318 10.52 12.87 -21.33
N ALA A 319 11.34 12.57 -22.34
CA ALA A 319 12.73 13.02 -22.42
C ALA A 319 12.85 14.56 -22.43
N MET A 320 11.99 15.25 -23.18
CA MET A 320 11.93 16.73 -23.17
C MET A 320 11.65 17.29 -21.77
N TYR A 321 10.84 16.58 -20.99
CA TYR A 321 10.46 16.96 -19.63
C TYR A 321 11.39 16.39 -18.54
N GLY A 322 12.49 15.75 -18.93
CA GLY A 322 13.47 15.18 -17.99
C GLY A 322 12.95 13.95 -17.22
N VAL A 323 11.88 13.32 -17.71
CA VAL A 323 11.36 12.06 -17.17
C VAL A 323 12.08 10.92 -17.87
N ASP A 324 13.03 10.31 -17.18
CA ASP A 324 13.78 9.18 -17.68
C ASP A 324 12.89 7.94 -17.75
N LEU A 325 12.42 7.62 -18.96
CA LEU A 325 11.69 6.38 -19.25
C LEU A 325 12.63 5.22 -19.58
N SER A 326 13.95 5.43 -19.55
CA SER A 326 14.87 4.31 -19.64
C SER A 326 14.65 3.46 -18.40
N VAL A 327 13.85 2.42 -18.57
CA VAL A 327 13.91 1.25 -17.72
C VAL A 327 15.40 0.92 -17.64
N LYS A 328 15.98 1.04 -16.45
CA LYS A 328 17.35 0.64 -16.21
C LYS A 328 17.40 -0.86 -16.37
N TYR A 329 17.57 -1.31 -17.60
CA TYR A 329 17.82 -2.70 -17.89
C TYR A 329 19.19 -3.03 -17.31
N GLU A 330 19.22 -4.02 -16.42
CA GLU A 330 20.46 -4.66 -16.04
C GLU A 330 20.97 -5.45 -17.23
N GLU A 331 22.29 -5.55 -17.39
CA GLU A 331 22.90 -6.30 -18.47
C GLU A 331 23.50 -7.59 -17.92
N SER A 332 23.10 -8.72 -18.51
CA SER A 332 23.64 -10.02 -18.17
C SER A 332 25.04 -10.21 -18.78
N PRO A 333 25.86 -11.16 -18.30
CA PRO A 333 27.14 -11.51 -18.92
C PRO A 333 27.09 -11.83 -20.43
N LEU A 334 25.92 -12.19 -20.95
CA LEU A 334 25.68 -12.45 -22.37
C LEU A 334 25.20 -11.22 -23.15
N GLY A 335 25.20 -10.03 -22.55
CA GLY A 335 24.69 -8.80 -23.16
C GLY A 335 23.16 -8.76 -23.22
N VAL A 336 22.47 -9.67 -22.53
CA VAL A 336 21.01 -9.64 -22.46
C VAL A 336 20.60 -8.57 -21.48
N ARG A 337 19.90 -7.55 -21.97
CA ARG A 337 19.34 -6.50 -21.14
C ARG A 337 18.02 -6.97 -20.54
N TYR A 338 17.84 -6.84 -19.23
CA TYR A 338 16.63 -7.33 -18.56
C TYR A 338 16.11 -6.40 -17.46
N GLU A 339 14.80 -6.48 -17.22
CA GLU A 339 14.08 -5.79 -16.16
C GLU A 339 13.26 -6.83 -15.38
N ILE A 340 13.35 -6.80 -14.05
CA ILE A 340 12.51 -7.61 -13.17
C ILE A 340 11.15 -6.91 -13.03
N VAL A 341 10.14 -7.44 -13.72
CA VAL A 341 8.77 -6.89 -13.76
C VAL A 341 7.99 -7.21 -12.48
N THR A 342 8.21 -8.41 -11.95
CA THR A 342 7.64 -8.87 -10.68
C THR A 342 8.72 -9.68 -9.97
N ALA A 343 9.11 -9.30 -8.76
CA ALA A 343 10.11 -10.02 -7.99
C ALA A 343 9.58 -11.38 -7.52
N GLY A 344 10.35 -12.45 -7.73
CA GLY A 344 10.04 -13.76 -7.17
C GLY A 344 10.50 -13.90 -5.73
N THR A 345 9.77 -14.69 -4.95
CA THR A 345 10.11 -14.96 -3.53
C THR A 345 10.64 -16.38 -3.31
N GLY A 346 10.48 -17.28 -4.28
CA GLY A 346 10.89 -18.67 -4.16
C GLY A 346 12.37 -18.93 -4.51
N PRO A 347 12.78 -20.22 -4.51
CA PRO A 347 14.16 -20.60 -4.79
C PRO A 347 14.54 -20.31 -6.24
N LYS A 348 15.86 -20.20 -6.50
CA LYS A 348 16.43 -20.15 -7.85
C LYS A 348 16.66 -21.57 -8.37
N PRO A 349 16.36 -21.88 -9.64
CA PRO A 349 16.58 -23.21 -10.18
C PRO A 349 18.07 -23.46 -10.46
N GLN A 350 18.48 -24.72 -10.30
CA GLN A 350 19.81 -25.20 -10.66
C GLN A 350 19.83 -25.73 -12.11
N LEU A 351 21.01 -25.98 -12.65
CA LEU A 351 21.17 -26.45 -14.04
C LEU A 351 20.46 -27.78 -14.33
N ASP A 352 20.35 -28.65 -13.34
CA ASP A 352 19.69 -29.95 -13.43
C ASP A 352 18.20 -29.92 -13.07
N SER A 353 17.68 -28.78 -12.59
CA SER A 353 16.28 -28.62 -12.21
C SER A 353 15.35 -28.77 -13.42
N HIS A 354 14.19 -29.39 -13.20
CA HIS A 354 13.03 -29.25 -14.08
C HIS A 354 12.21 -28.05 -13.63
N ILE A 355 11.82 -27.20 -14.57
CA ILE A 355 11.08 -25.98 -14.28
C ILE A 355 9.83 -25.90 -15.14
N GLN A 356 8.81 -25.24 -14.59
CA GLN A 356 7.63 -24.79 -15.34
C GLN A 356 7.71 -23.27 -15.49
N TYR A 357 7.55 -22.75 -16.71
CA TYR A 357 7.62 -21.31 -16.98
C TYR A 357 6.72 -20.90 -18.14
N ASP A 358 6.30 -19.63 -18.14
CA ASP A 358 5.67 -18.99 -19.29
C ASP A 358 6.72 -18.26 -20.13
N TYR A 359 6.48 -18.23 -21.45
CA TYR A 359 7.34 -17.59 -22.44
C TYR A 359 6.50 -16.83 -23.45
N ILE A 360 6.71 -15.52 -23.56
CA ILE A 360 6.13 -14.70 -24.62
C ILE A 360 7.26 -14.00 -25.35
N GLU A 361 7.25 -14.04 -26.67
CA GLU A 361 8.21 -13.29 -27.48
C GLU A 361 7.48 -12.45 -28.53
N TRP A 362 7.88 -11.18 -28.61
CA TRP A 362 7.38 -10.21 -29.58
C TRP A 362 8.42 -9.95 -30.68
N ALA A 363 7.94 -9.61 -31.87
CA ALA A 363 8.78 -9.46 -33.05
C ALA A 363 9.60 -8.15 -33.05
N ASP A 364 9.06 -7.09 -32.46
CA ASP A 364 9.45 -5.69 -32.70
C ASP A 364 9.54 -4.86 -31.41
N SER A 365 8.63 -5.05 -30.45
CA SER A 365 8.69 -4.44 -29.12
C SER A 365 7.87 -5.23 -28.10
N PHE A 366 8.11 -5.03 -26.80
CA PHE A 366 7.23 -5.57 -25.76
C PHE A 366 5.77 -5.15 -25.99
N ASP A 367 4.84 -6.06 -25.69
CA ASP A 367 3.40 -5.85 -25.77
C ASP A 367 2.86 -5.50 -27.17
N SER A 368 3.65 -5.70 -28.24
CA SER A 368 3.14 -5.51 -29.60
C SER A 368 2.06 -6.54 -29.96
N GLU A 369 1.22 -6.20 -30.94
CA GLU A 369 0.20 -7.12 -31.45
C GLU A 369 0.81 -8.37 -32.10
N THR A 370 2.05 -8.27 -32.58
CA THR A 370 2.74 -9.36 -33.30
C THR A 370 3.60 -10.20 -32.36
N LYS A 371 2.99 -11.23 -31.79
CA LYS A 371 3.70 -12.25 -31.00
C LYS A 371 4.36 -13.28 -31.93
N ALA A 372 5.67 -13.45 -31.80
CA ALA A 372 6.41 -14.51 -32.49
C ALA A 372 6.17 -15.87 -31.84
N PHE A 373 6.11 -15.91 -30.51
CA PHE A 373 5.85 -17.13 -29.74
C PHE A 373 5.06 -16.80 -28.46
N HIS A 374 4.24 -17.76 -28.03
CA HIS A 374 3.50 -17.68 -26.77
C HIS A 374 3.29 -19.10 -26.22
N TYR A 375 4.02 -19.44 -25.17
CA TYR A 375 3.93 -20.71 -24.46
C TYR A 375 3.56 -20.44 -23.00
N GLN A 376 2.60 -21.19 -22.47
CA GLN A 376 2.19 -21.11 -21.07
C GLN A 376 2.41 -22.45 -20.38
N GLY A 377 2.94 -22.41 -19.15
CA GLY A 377 3.17 -23.58 -18.33
C GLY A 377 4.16 -24.60 -18.92
N TRP A 378 5.12 -24.16 -19.72
CA TRP A 378 6.03 -25.06 -20.43
C TRP A 378 7.03 -25.70 -19.46
N GLU A 379 7.15 -27.02 -19.51
CA GLU A 379 8.04 -27.78 -18.64
C GLU A 379 9.32 -28.19 -19.37
N LYS A 380 10.48 -27.80 -18.84
CA LYS A 380 11.79 -28.20 -19.37
C LYS A 380 12.84 -28.35 -18.28
N LYS A 381 13.81 -29.22 -18.53
CA LYS A 381 15.06 -29.25 -17.77
C LYS A 381 15.93 -28.05 -18.14
N VAL A 382 16.42 -27.31 -17.15
CA VAL A 382 17.20 -26.08 -17.35
C VAL A 382 18.41 -26.31 -18.26
N SER A 383 19.10 -27.45 -18.13
CA SER A 383 20.26 -27.81 -18.96
C SER A 383 19.95 -27.95 -20.46
N THR A 384 18.68 -28.13 -20.84
CA THR A 384 18.25 -28.26 -22.25
C THR A 384 17.93 -26.93 -22.91
N LEU A 385 17.86 -25.84 -22.13
CA LEU A 385 17.54 -24.50 -22.63
C LEU A 385 18.70 -23.89 -23.40
N GLY A 386 18.38 -22.93 -24.27
CA GLY A 386 19.36 -22.11 -24.98
C GLY A 386 20.22 -21.28 -24.02
N ARG A 387 21.38 -20.81 -24.49
CA ARG A 387 22.40 -20.17 -23.64
C ARG A 387 21.85 -19.00 -22.82
N TRP A 388 21.17 -18.07 -23.47
CA TRP A 388 20.61 -16.89 -22.81
C TRP A 388 19.41 -17.23 -21.91
N SER A 389 18.51 -18.12 -22.34
CA SER A 389 17.31 -18.45 -21.55
C SER A 389 17.65 -19.28 -20.32
N ARG A 390 18.68 -20.13 -20.41
CA ARG A 390 19.28 -20.84 -19.27
C ARG A 390 19.84 -19.87 -18.24
N GLU A 391 20.62 -18.89 -18.67
CA GLU A 391 21.19 -17.87 -17.78
C GLU A 391 20.09 -17.04 -17.11
N ALA A 392 19.11 -16.57 -17.88
CA ALA A 392 17.96 -15.86 -17.36
C ALA A 392 17.24 -16.68 -16.28
N LEU A 393 16.80 -17.89 -16.59
CA LEU A 393 15.98 -18.70 -15.68
C LEU A 393 16.73 -19.18 -14.45
N THR A 394 18.05 -19.46 -14.53
CA THR A 394 18.87 -19.79 -13.35
C THR A 394 19.09 -18.60 -12.41
N SER A 395 19.04 -17.37 -12.94
CA SER A 395 19.15 -16.16 -12.13
C SER A 395 17.81 -15.70 -11.53
N MET A 396 16.68 -16.16 -12.06
CA MET A 396 15.32 -15.84 -11.61
C MET A 396 14.92 -16.63 -10.37
N LYS A 397 14.09 -16.02 -9.51
CA LYS A 397 13.41 -16.72 -8.40
C LYS A 397 12.05 -17.25 -8.83
N VAL A 398 11.59 -18.34 -8.23
CA VAL A 398 10.20 -18.82 -8.44
C VAL A 398 9.20 -17.71 -8.08
N GLY A 399 8.23 -17.49 -8.97
CA GLY A 399 7.26 -16.39 -8.92
C GLY A 399 7.70 -15.13 -9.68
N GLU A 400 8.95 -15.05 -10.13
CA GLU A 400 9.47 -13.88 -10.82
C GLU A 400 8.96 -13.79 -12.26
N THR A 401 8.65 -12.56 -12.70
CA THR A 401 8.43 -12.20 -14.11
C THR A 401 9.52 -11.25 -14.55
N ARG A 402 10.15 -11.52 -15.69
CA ARG A 402 11.26 -10.74 -16.24
C ARG A 402 11.07 -10.44 -17.72
N ARG A 403 11.33 -9.20 -18.12
CA ARG A 403 11.39 -8.77 -19.53
C ARG A 403 12.83 -8.71 -19.98
N LEU A 404 13.13 -9.27 -21.14
CA LEU A 404 14.48 -9.42 -21.70
C LEU A 404 14.53 -8.88 -23.12
N ILE A 405 15.54 -8.06 -23.41
CA ILE A 405 15.94 -7.64 -24.75
C ILE A 405 17.15 -8.49 -25.12
N VAL A 406 16.88 -9.53 -25.91
CA VAL A 406 17.87 -10.55 -26.29
C VAL A 406 18.56 -10.10 -27.58
N PRO A 407 19.87 -9.81 -27.55
CA PRO A 407 20.56 -9.34 -28.73
C PRO A 407 20.74 -10.49 -29.75
N PRO A 408 20.80 -10.19 -31.06
CA PRO A 408 20.80 -11.21 -32.11
C PRO A 408 21.99 -12.18 -32.04
N GLU A 409 23.11 -11.77 -31.45
CA GLU A 409 24.35 -12.56 -31.31
C GLU A 409 24.16 -13.79 -30.42
N VAL A 410 23.28 -13.72 -29.43
CA VAL A 410 23.00 -14.84 -28.52
C VAL A 410 21.69 -15.56 -28.87
N ARG A 411 20.93 -15.03 -29.83
CA ARG A 411 19.67 -15.59 -30.32
C ARG A 411 19.93 -16.56 -31.48
N LYS A 412 19.73 -17.86 -31.25
CA LYS A 412 19.96 -18.89 -32.28
C LYS A 412 18.97 -18.88 -33.45
N ILE A 413 17.76 -18.34 -33.24
CA ILE A 413 16.61 -18.55 -34.15
C ILE A 413 16.42 -17.38 -35.13
N SER A 414 16.95 -16.19 -34.82
CA SER A 414 16.72 -14.99 -35.63
C SER A 414 17.87 -14.00 -35.52
N LYS A 415 18.15 -13.29 -36.62
CA LYS A 415 19.13 -12.20 -36.70
C LYS A 415 18.61 -10.86 -36.15
N LYS A 416 17.38 -10.83 -35.63
CA LYS A 416 16.79 -9.62 -35.01
C LYS A 416 16.86 -9.72 -33.49
N THR A 417 16.91 -8.57 -32.83
CA THR A 417 16.68 -8.47 -31.38
C THR A 417 15.36 -9.16 -31.00
N GLY A 418 15.37 -9.95 -29.94
CA GLY A 418 14.16 -10.56 -29.38
C GLY A 418 13.67 -9.78 -28.17
N TYR A 419 12.37 -9.56 -28.07
CA TYR A 419 11.73 -9.01 -26.87
C TYR A 419 10.97 -10.14 -26.19
N VAL A 420 11.43 -10.58 -25.02
CA VAL A 420 10.91 -11.77 -24.35
C VAL A 420 10.41 -11.45 -22.95
N GLU A 421 9.25 -11.96 -22.58
CA GLU A 421 8.80 -12.02 -21.18
C GLU A 421 8.85 -13.48 -20.71
N LEU A 422 9.55 -13.70 -19.61
CA LEU A 422 9.64 -14.98 -18.93
C LEU A 422 8.95 -14.88 -17.58
N ARG A 423 8.17 -15.89 -17.23
CA ARG A 423 7.62 -16.04 -15.87
C ARG A 423 7.99 -17.40 -15.31
N LEU A 424 8.78 -17.44 -14.25
CA LEU A 424 9.17 -18.69 -13.61
C LEU A 424 8.09 -19.13 -12.61
N LEU A 425 7.31 -20.16 -12.95
CA LEU A 425 6.15 -20.57 -12.18
C LEU A 425 6.51 -21.46 -10.99
N LYS A 426 7.31 -22.50 -11.22
CA LYS A 426 7.75 -23.44 -10.18
C LYS A 426 8.95 -24.28 -10.62
N ILE A 427 9.63 -24.89 -9.63
CA ILE A 427 10.59 -25.97 -9.84
C ILE A 427 9.83 -27.29 -9.62
N ILE A 428 9.91 -28.19 -10.60
CA ILE A 428 9.31 -29.52 -10.56
C ILE A 428 10.34 -30.47 -9.92
N LYS A 429 9.87 -31.27 -8.97
CA LYS A 429 10.69 -32.27 -8.28
C LYS A 429 10.80 -33.55 -9.10
#